data_AF-A0A2V8QAV2-F1
#
_entry.id   AF-A0A2V8QAV2-F1
#
_cell.length_a   1.000
_cell.length_b   1.000
_cell.length_c   1.000
_cell.angle_alpha   90.00
_cell.angle_beta   90.00
_cell.angle_gamma   90.00
#
_symmetry.space_group_name_H-M   'P 1'
#
loop_
_entity.id
_entity.type
_entity.pdbx_description
1 polymer ?
#
loop_
_entity_poly.entity_id
_entity_poly.type
_entity_poly.pdbx_seq_one_letter_code
_entity_poly.pdbx_strand_id
1 'polypeptide(L)'
;MDVQCLEVKRINVSAAFYLSIEFQQTGYLIYRLSQAAYNTQERLPLNQFLPDTRKIGRNLVVLQNGWEQQLEQNKQEFIDEYVARESFIAAYPLTMSAAEFVNALSVNTSGSISQAERDSLIADLSSGAKTRAQVLRRIAEDDDFVRSEFERGFVLMQYFGYLRRAPNELPDGNFDGFNFWLTKLNQFNGNFINAEMVKTFIVSGEYRHRFGQ
;
A
#
# COMPACT_ATOMS: atom_id res chain seq x y z
N MET A 1 22.72 14.57 25.36
CA MET A 1 21.60 13.76 24.86
C MET A 1 22.20 12.64 24.03
N ASP A 2 22.01 11.38 24.43
CA ASP A 2 22.70 10.25 23.81
C ASP A 2 22.20 10.00 22.37
N VAL A 3 23.12 10.06 21.41
CA VAL A 3 22.83 9.90 19.98
C VAL A 3 22.24 8.52 19.69
N GLN A 4 22.66 7.48 20.41
CA GLN A 4 22.09 6.14 20.27
C GLN A 4 20.64 6.07 20.76
N CYS A 5 20.29 6.78 21.84
CA CYS A 5 18.93 6.82 22.36
C CYS A 5 17.95 7.54 21.40
N LEU A 6 18.39 8.61 20.72
CA LEU A 6 17.60 9.27 19.67
C LEU A 6 17.39 8.40 18.44
N GLU A 7 18.43 7.70 18.01
CA GLU A 7 18.40 6.85 16.83
C GLU A 7 17.43 5.69 17.02
N VAL A 8 17.53 4.97 18.16
CA VAL A 8 16.59 3.89 18.51
C VAL A 8 15.16 4.41 18.61
N LYS A 9 14.94 5.61 19.19
CA LYS A 9 13.60 6.23 19.21
C LYS A 9 13.05 6.52 17.82
N ARG A 10 13.85 7.06 16.90
CA ARG A 10 13.41 7.36 15.52
C ARG A 10 13.09 6.09 14.73
N ILE A 11 13.87 5.02 14.92
CA ILE A 11 13.60 3.69 14.36
C ILE A 11 12.25 3.18 14.83
N ASN A 12 12.03 3.18 16.15
CA ASN A 12 10.81 2.65 16.75
C ASN A 12 9.58 3.48 16.41
N VAL A 13 9.67 4.82 16.36
CA VAL A 13 8.53 5.70 16.01
C VAL A 13 8.08 5.47 14.57
N SER A 14 9.01 5.31 13.63
CA SER A 14 8.67 5.16 12.22
C SER A 14 8.09 3.78 11.92
N ALA A 15 8.59 2.75 12.60
CA ALA A 15 7.97 1.44 12.59
C ALA A 15 6.58 1.46 13.25
N ALA A 16 6.43 2.14 14.39
CA ALA A 16 5.14 2.28 15.07
C ALA A 16 4.11 3.01 14.19
N PHE A 17 4.54 4.02 13.42
CA PHE A 17 3.67 4.68 12.44
C PHE A 17 3.24 3.72 11.34
N TYR A 18 4.15 2.93 10.75
CA TYR A 18 3.76 1.98 9.71
C TYR A 18 2.84 0.86 10.21
N LEU A 19 3.06 0.41 11.45
CA LEU A 19 2.23 -0.59 12.12
C LEU A 19 0.92 0.00 12.69
N SER A 20 0.78 1.33 12.68
CA SER A 20 -0.42 1.99 13.18
C SER A 20 -1.63 1.63 12.33
N ILE A 21 -2.80 1.58 12.99
CA ILE A 21 -4.07 1.33 12.31
C ILE A 21 -4.30 2.42 11.25
N GLU A 22 -3.93 3.65 11.57
CA GLU A 22 -3.96 4.81 10.66
C GLU A 22 -3.27 4.46 9.35
N PHE A 23 -2.02 3.99 9.41
CA PHE A 23 -1.26 3.69 8.20
C PHE A 23 -1.78 2.44 7.49
N GLN A 24 -2.08 1.37 8.24
CA GLN A 24 -2.59 0.11 7.68
C GLN A 24 -3.91 0.29 6.92
N GLN A 25 -4.79 1.16 7.43
CA GLN A 25 -6.12 1.39 6.88
C GLN A 25 -6.17 2.54 5.86
N THR A 26 -5.11 3.34 5.74
CA THR A 26 -5.00 4.43 4.74
C THR A 26 -3.93 4.11 3.70
N GLY A 27 -2.66 4.41 4.01
CA GLY A 27 -1.51 4.24 3.11
C GLY A 27 -1.38 2.83 2.58
N TYR A 28 -1.42 1.83 3.45
CA TYR A 28 -1.24 0.46 3.01
C TYR A 28 -2.44 -0.06 2.20
N LEU A 29 -3.65 0.45 2.44
CA LEU A 29 -4.81 0.16 1.60
C LEU A 29 -4.65 0.76 0.19
N ILE A 30 -4.19 2.00 0.06
CA ILE A 30 -3.92 2.62 -1.26
C ILE A 30 -2.91 1.82 -2.07
N TYR A 31 -1.84 1.39 -1.40
CA TYR A 31 -0.84 0.51 -2.02
C TYR A 31 -1.48 -0.79 -2.52
N ARG A 32 -2.22 -1.52 -1.67
CA ARG A 32 -2.88 -2.78 -2.05
C ARG A 32 -3.92 -2.61 -3.15
N LEU A 33 -4.68 -1.51 -3.17
CA LEU A 33 -5.61 -1.19 -4.26
C LEU A 33 -4.87 -1.00 -5.59
N SER A 34 -3.71 -0.34 -5.56
CA SER A 34 -2.86 -0.15 -6.75
C SER A 34 -2.26 -1.47 -7.23
N GLN A 35 -1.84 -2.32 -6.31
CA GLN A 35 -1.34 -3.67 -6.60
C GLN A 35 -2.43 -4.57 -7.20
N ALA A 36 -3.62 -4.62 -6.58
CA ALA A 36 -4.74 -5.41 -7.10
C ALA A 36 -5.23 -4.90 -8.45
N ALA A 37 -5.28 -3.57 -8.65
CA ALA A 37 -5.77 -2.98 -9.88
C ALA A 37 -4.75 -2.97 -11.02
N TYR A 38 -3.45 -2.92 -10.77
CA TYR A 38 -2.48 -2.70 -11.87
C TYR A 38 -1.17 -3.48 -11.71
N ASN A 39 -0.99 -4.22 -10.61
CA ASN A 39 0.28 -4.85 -10.25
C ASN A 39 1.46 -3.87 -10.37
N THR A 40 1.33 -2.69 -9.74
CA THR A 40 2.33 -1.62 -9.87
C THR A 40 3.72 -2.01 -9.35
N GLN A 41 3.81 -3.01 -8.47
CA GLN A 41 5.04 -3.40 -7.77
C GLN A 41 5.69 -2.17 -7.13
N GLU A 42 6.99 -1.97 -7.34
CA GLU A 42 7.76 -0.84 -6.81
C GLU A 42 7.53 0.47 -7.57
N ARG A 43 6.71 0.45 -8.63
CA ARG A 43 6.54 1.58 -9.56
C ARG A 43 5.39 2.50 -9.19
N LEU A 44 4.70 2.26 -8.08
CA LEU A 44 3.66 3.18 -7.60
C LEU A 44 4.30 4.57 -7.38
N PRO A 45 3.86 5.62 -8.10
CA PRO A 45 4.50 6.91 -7.98
C PRO A 45 3.98 7.68 -6.76
N LEU A 46 4.89 8.38 -6.07
CA LEU A 46 4.58 9.10 -4.82
C LEU A 46 3.50 10.18 -5.02
N ASN A 47 3.49 10.83 -6.18
CA ASN A 47 2.54 11.90 -6.50
C ASN A 47 1.09 11.39 -6.69
N GLN A 48 0.88 10.10 -6.99
CA GLN A 48 -0.43 9.47 -7.00
C GLN A 48 -0.79 8.96 -5.61
N PHE A 49 0.19 8.39 -4.89
CA PHE A 49 -0.01 7.85 -3.55
C PHE A 49 -0.44 8.90 -2.52
N LEU A 50 0.27 10.04 -2.43
CA LEU A 50 0.03 11.02 -1.35
C LEU A 50 -1.37 11.68 -1.39
N PRO A 51 -1.91 12.10 -2.54
CA PRO A 51 -3.29 12.60 -2.59
C PRO A 51 -4.32 11.55 -2.15
N ASP A 52 -4.14 10.30 -2.57
CA ASP A 52 -5.08 9.22 -2.29
C ASP A 52 -5.12 8.85 -0.79
N THR A 53 -3.95 8.80 -0.15
CA THR A 53 -3.88 8.59 1.31
C THR A 53 -4.59 9.70 2.10
N ARG A 54 -4.48 10.96 1.66
CA ARG A 54 -5.19 12.09 2.29
C ARG A 54 -6.70 11.99 2.16
N LYS A 55 -7.22 11.40 1.07
CA LYS A 55 -8.66 11.20 0.90
C LYS A 55 -9.20 10.22 1.95
N ILE A 56 -8.55 9.07 2.12
CA ILE A 56 -8.99 8.09 3.14
C ILE A 56 -8.82 8.64 4.56
N GLY A 57 -7.75 9.40 4.82
CA GLY A 57 -7.50 10.03 6.13
C GLY A 57 -8.30 11.31 6.41
N ARG A 58 -9.19 11.75 5.51
CA ARG A 58 -9.89 13.03 5.63
C ARG A 58 -10.79 13.05 6.86
N ASN A 59 -10.65 14.08 7.69
CA ASN A 59 -11.41 14.25 8.94
C ASN A 59 -11.30 13.08 9.92
N LEU A 60 -10.28 12.22 9.76
CA LEU A 60 -10.07 11.08 10.63
C LEU A 60 -9.26 11.49 11.85
N VAL A 61 -9.83 11.28 13.04
CA VAL A 61 -9.09 11.30 14.30
C VAL A 61 -9.33 9.97 15.01
N VAL A 62 -8.33 9.10 14.98
CA VAL A 62 -8.45 7.75 15.55
C VAL A 62 -8.64 7.82 17.06
N LEU A 63 -9.40 6.88 17.61
CA LEU A 63 -9.84 6.81 19.01
C LEU A 63 -10.88 7.87 19.42
N GLN A 64 -11.34 8.75 18.52
CA GLN A 64 -12.51 9.61 18.78
C GLN A 64 -13.81 8.88 18.46
N ASN A 65 -14.89 9.18 19.18
CA ASN A 65 -16.18 8.53 18.93
C ASN A 65 -16.60 8.65 17.44
N GLY A 66 -16.92 7.51 16.80
CA GLY A 66 -17.35 7.43 15.41
C GLY A 66 -16.21 7.37 14.37
N TRP A 67 -14.94 7.31 14.78
CA TRP A 67 -13.80 7.30 13.86
C TRP A 67 -13.80 6.09 12.92
N GLU A 68 -14.24 4.91 13.37
CA GLU A 68 -14.31 3.70 12.54
C GLU A 68 -15.35 3.86 11.42
N GLN A 69 -16.49 4.47 11.73
CA GLN A 69 -17.54 4.73 10.76
C GLN A 69 -17.09 5.77 9.73
N GLN A 70 -16.41 6.84 10.17
CA GLN A 70 -15.85 7.85 9.27
C GLN A 70 -14.79 7.23 8.35
N LEU A 71 -13.91 6.39 8.89
CA LEU A 71 -12.90 5.67 8.11
C LEU A 71 -13.56 4.77 7.06
N GLU A 72 -14.58 4.01 7.45
CA GLU A 72 -15.30 3.12 6.53
C GLU A 72 -15.98 3.90 5.40
N GLN A 73 -16.62 5.04 5.71
CA GLN A 73 -17.20 5.93 4.70
C GLN A 73 -16.13 6.47 3.75
N ASN A 74 -15.01 6.98 4.28
CA ASN A 74 -13.93 7.51 3.45
C ASN A 74 -13.35 6.45 2.51
N LYS A 75 -13.23 5.20 2.97
CA LYS A 75 -12.78 4.09 2.12
C LYS A 75 -13.77 3.80 0.98
N GLN A 76 -15.05 3.71 1.28
CA GLN A 76 -16.09 3.45 0.27
C GLN A 76 -16.09 4.54 -0.79
N GLU A 77 -16.20 5.81 -0.37
CA GLU A 77 -16.15 6.97 -1.27
C GLU A 77 -14.89 6.98 -2.13
N PHE A 78 -13.72 6.75 -1.51
CA PHE A 78 -12.46 6.72 -2.24
C PHE A 78 -12.43 5.61 -3.30
N ILE A 79 -12.86 4.39 -2.97
CA ILE A 79 -12.77 3.25 -3.89
C ILE A 79 -13.78 3.40 -5.03
N ASP A 80 -14.96 3.95 -4.75
CA ASP A 80 -15.94 4.32 -5.79
C ASP A 80 -15.35 5.36 -6.76
N GLU A 81 -14.69 6.40 -6.26
CA GLU A 81 -13.94 7.35 -7.09
C GLU A 81 -12.77 6.68 -7.84
N TYR A 82 -12.07 5.74 -7.20
CA TYR A 82 -10.90 5.07 -7.76
C TYR A 82 -11.26 4.25 -9.00
N VAL A 83 -12.35 3.49 -8.94
CA VAL A 83 -12.81 2.70 -10.10
C VAL A 83 -13.45 3.53 -11.20
N ALA A 84 -13.83 4.78 -10.90
CA ALA A 84 -14.34 5.74 -11.88
C ALA A 84 -13.24 6.51 -12.63
N ARG A 85 -11.96 6.36 -12.25
CA ARG A 85 -10.84 7.01 -12.95
C ARG A 85 -10.75 6.54 -14.40
N GLU A 86 -10.40 7.45 -15.31
CA GLU A 86 -10.21 7.12 -16.73
C GLU A 86 -9.19 5.99 -16.93
N SER A 87 -8.10 5.97 -16.16
CA SER A 87 -7.11 4.88 -16.20
C SER A 87 -7.68 3.54 -15.78
N PHE A 88 -8.61 3.51 -14.82
CA PHE A 88 -9.27 2.29 -14.37
C PHE A 88 -10.27 1.79 -15.41
N ILE A 89 -11.07 2.70 -15.96
CA ILE A 89 -12.03 2.37 -17.03
C ILE A 89 -11.29 1.90 -18.30
N ALA A 90 -10.15 2.50 -18.62
CA ALA A 90 -9.31 2.09 -19.75
C ALA A 90 -8.72 0.69 -19.54
N ALA A 91 -8.22 0.38 -18.34
CA ALA A 91 -7.71 -0.95 -18.01
C ALA A 91 -8.82 -2.00 -17.91
N TYR A 92 -10.00 -1.59 -17.46
CA TYR A 92 -11.13 -2.45 -17.23
C TYR A 92 -12.43 -1.85 -17.79
N PRO A 93 -12.66 -1.95 -19.11
CA PRO A 93 -13.83 -1.37 -19.75
C PRO A 93 -15.15 -1.84 -19.12
N LEU A 94 -16.18 -0.99 -19.16
CA LEU A 94 -17.52 -1.36 -18.67
C LEU A 94 -18.16 -2.52 -19.46
N THR A 95 -17.66 -2.77 -20.68
CA THR A 95 -18.05 -3.91 -21.52
C THR A 95 -17.37 -5.22 -21.11
N MET A 96 -16.36 -5.17 -20.23
CA MET A 96 -15.68 -6.36 -19.70
C MET A 96 -16.64 -7.13 -18.81
N SER A 97 -16.71 -8.45 -18.99
CA SER A 97 -17.56 -9.32 -18.17
C SER A 97 -17.08 -9.38 -16.73
N ALA A 98 -17.97 -9.79 -15.82
CA ALA A 98 -17.63 -9.99 -14.41
C ALA A 98 -16.48 -11.01 -14.23
N ALA A 99 -16.50 -12.10 -15.01
CA ALA A 99 -15.47 -13.12 -14.97
C ALA A 99 -14.10 -12.57 -15.40
N GLU A 100 -14.03 -11.85 -16.52
CA GLU A 100 -12.79 -11.23 -16.99
C GLU A 100 -12.24 -10.22 -15.99
N PHE A 101 -13.10 -9.39 -15.40
CA PHE A 101 -12.69 -8.40 -14.40
C PHE A 101 -12.11 -9.07 -13.14
N VAL A 102 -12.83 -10.02 -12.55
CA VAL A 102 -12.37 -10.71 -11.33
C VAL A 102 -11.09 -11.51 -11.60
N ASN A 103 -11.00 -12.18 -12.77
CA ASN A 103 -9.80 -12.92 -13.15
C ASN A 103 -8.59 -11.99 -13.34
N ALA A 104 -8.77 -10.82 -13.97
CA ALA A 104 -7.69 -9.87 -14.15
C ALA A 104 -7.15 -9.34 -12.81
N LEU A 105 -8.04 -9.01 -11.87
CA LEU A 105 -7.63 -8.63 -10.50
C LEU A 105 -6.93 -9.79 -9.78
N SER A 106 -7.46 -11.01 -9.89
CA SER A 106 -6.85 -12.21 -9.29
C SER A 106 -5.46 -12.51 -9.85
N VAL A 107 -5.20 -12.22 -11.14
CA VAL A 107 -3.87 -12.36 -11.74
C VAL A 107 -2.91 -11.33 -11.17
N ASN A 108 -3.34 -10.07 -11.02
CA ASN A 108 -2.51 -9.02 -10.43
C ASN A 108 -2.11 -9.32 -8.98
N THR A 109 -2.97 -10.01 -8.24
CA THR A 109 -2.69 -10.44 -6.86
C THR A 109 -2.05 -11.82 -6.76
N SER A 110 -1.50 -12.35 -7.86
CA SER A 110 -0.84 -13.66 -7.89
C SER A 110 -1.70 -14.82 -7.38
N GLY A 111 -3.02 -14.74 -7.58
CA GLY A 111 -3.98 -15.76 -7.14
C GLY A 111 -4.21 -15.79 -5.63
N SER A 112 -4.02 -14.66 -4.93
CA SER A 112 -4.20 -14.56 -3.47
C SER A 112 -5.57 -15.02 -2.97
N ILE A 113 -6.62 -14.87 -3.79
CA ILE A 113 -7.96 -15.37 -3.47
C ILE A 113 -8.14 -16.83 -3.94
N SER A 114 -8.83 -17.63 -3.13
CA SER A 114 -9.15 -19.01 -3.47
C SER A 114 -10.09 -19.12 -4.69
N GLN A 115 -10.18 -20.31 -5.29
CA GLN A 115 -11.13 -20.55 -6.38
C GLN A 115 -12.57 -20.26 -5.97
N ALA A 116 -12.97 -20.69 -4.77
CA ALA A 116 -14.32 -20.49 -4.27
C ALA A 116 -14.65 -19.01 -4.07
N GLU A 117 -13.72 -18.22 -3.55
CA GLU A 117 -13.89 -16.76 -3.40
C GLU A 117 -13.99 -16.08 -4.77
N ARG A 118 -13.18 -16.52 -5.73
CA ARG A 118 -13.24 -16.02 -7.10
C ARG A 118 -14.61 -16.26 -7.73
N ASP A 119 -15.10 -17.49 -7.64
CA ASP A 119 -16.40 -17.87 -8.18
C ASP A 119 -17.54 -17.09 -7.51
N SER A 120 -17.47 -16.88 -6.19
CA SER A 120 -18.41 -16.03 -5.45
C SER A 120 -18.40 -14.58 -5.92
N LEU A 121 -17.22 -13.98 -6.09
CA LEU A 121 -17.09 -12.59 -6.54
C LEU A 121 -17.61 -12.40 -7.97
N ILE A 122 -17.43 -13.40 -8.84
CA ILE A 122 -17.97 -13.39 -10.19
C ILE A 122 -19.51 -13.43 -10.15
N ALA A 123 -20.09 -14.30 -9.32
CA ALA A 123 -21.54 -14.40 -9.17
C ALA A 123 -22.15 -13.11 -8.59
N ASP A 124 -21.53 -12.56 -7.55
CA ASP A 124 -21.97 -11.33 -6.90
C ASP A 124 -21.91 -10.12 -7.85
N LEU A 125 -20.85 -10.02 -8.66
CA LEU A 125 -20.73 -8.95 -9.64
C LEU A 125 -21.69 -9.12 -10.81
N SER A 126 -21.88 -10.35 -11.29
CA SER A 126 -22.80 -10.66 -12.41
C SER A 126 -24.25 -10.39 -12.05
N SER A 127 -24.64 -10.64 -10.79
CA SER A 127 -25.99 -10.38 -10.28
C SER A 127 -26.23 -8.93 -9.85
N GLY A 128 -25.17 -8.11 -9.78
CA GLY A 128 -25.23 -6.74 -9.25
C GLY A 128 -25.29 -6.66 -7.72
N ALA A 129 -25.13 -7.79 -7.01
CA ALA A 129 -25.04 -7.82 -5.54
C ALA A 129 -23.76 -7.12 -5.03
N LYS A 130 -22.70 -7.09 -5.84
CA LYS A 130 -21.49 -6.28 -5.59
C LYS A 130 -21.17 -5.37 -6.77
N THR A 131 -20.71 -4.18 -6.46
CA THR A 131 -20.11 -3.28 -7.46
C THR A 131 -18.66 -3.67 -7.75
N ARG A 132 -18.08 -3.12 -8.82
CA ARG A 132 -16.66 -3.29 -9.15
C ARG A 132 -15.74 -2.74 -8.05
N ALA A 133 -16.14 -1.64 -7.41
CA ALA A 133 -15.45 -1.08 -6.25
C ALA A 133 -15.42 -2.07 -5.08
N GLN A 134 -16.56 -2.69 -4.75
CA GLN A 134 -16.66 -3.67 -3.67
C GLN A 134 -15.87 -4.95 -3.97
N VAL A 135 -15.85 -5.40 -5.22
CA VAL A 135 -15.01 -6.54 -5.66
C VAL A 135 -13.53 -6.21 -5.53
N LEU A 136 -13.08 -5.07 -6.07
CA LEU A 136 -11.70 -4.62 -5.96
C LEU A 136 -11.26 -4.52 -4.50
N ARG A 137 -12.11 -3.92 -3.65
CA ARG A 137 -11.87 -3.80 -2.22
C ARG A 137 -11.72 -5.17 -1.55
N ARG A 138 -12.64 -6.11 -1.82
CA ARG A 138 -12.61 -7.45 -1.20
C ARG A 138 -11.31 -8.21 -1.53
N ILE A 139 -10.79 -8.06 -2.75
CA ILE A 139 -9.52 -8.65 -3.17
C ILE A 139 -8.33 -7.91 -2.53
N ALA A 140 -8.35 -6.58 -2.52
CA ALA A 140 -7.28 -5.78 -1.93
C ALA A 140 -7.17 -5.96 -0.41
N GLU A 141 -8.29 -6.20 0.28
CA GLU A 141 -8.39 -6.48 1.72
C GLU A 141 -8.36 -7.97 2.05
N ASP A 142 -8.03 -8.84 1.09
CA ASP A 142 -7.87 -10.26 1.36
C ASP A 142 -6.65 -10.56 2.25
N ASP A 143 -6.81 -11.42 3.26
CA ASP A 143 -5.78 -11.65 4.28
C ASP A 143 -4.50 -12.28 3.72
N ASP A 144 -4.60 -13.15 2.71
CA ASP A 144 -3.41 -13.74 2.07
C ASP A 144 -2.68 -12.68 1.25
N PHE A 145 -3.43 -11.80 0.56
CA PHE A 145 -2.85 -10.70 -0.19
C PHE A 145 -2.18 -9.63 0.70
N VAL A 146 -2.86 -9.26 1.78
CA VAL A 146 -2.34 -8.37 2.83
C VAL A 146 -1.02 -8.90 3.37
N ARG A 147 -0.93 -10.20 3.64
CA ARG A 147 0.31 -10.80 4.15
C ARG A 147 1.40 -10.83 3.08
N SER A 148 1.08 -11.23 1.84
CA SER A 148 2.09 -11.37 0.78
C SER A 148 2.72 -10.04 0.35
N GLU A 149 1.99 -8.95 0.51
CA GLU A 149 2.41 -7.62 0.08
C GLU A 149 3.04 -6.78 1.19
N PHE A 150 3.12 -7.30 2.42
CA PHE A 150 3.48 -6.50 3.59
C PHE A 150 4.91 -5.98 3.53
N GLU A 151 5.89 -6.85 3.30
CA GLU A 151 7.31 -6.47 3.26
C GLU A 151 7.62 -5.53 2.09
N ARG A 152 7.03 -5.78 0.91
CA ARG A 152 7.21 -4.92 -0.27
C ARG A 152 6.62 -3.53 -0.04
N GLY A 153 5.40 -3.47 0.49
CA GLY A 153 4.77 -2.24 0.93
C GLY A 153 5.62 -1.53 1.98
N PHE A 154 6.17 -2.25 2.95
CA PHE A 154 6.99 -1.68 4.02
C PHE A 154 8.21 -0.96 3.46
N VAL A 155 8.91 -1.61 2.53
CA VAL A 155 10.09 -1.02 1.86
C VAL A 155 9.70 0.23 1.09
N LEU A 156 8.64 0.16 0.27
CA LEU A 156 8.19 1.30 -0.53
C LEU A 156 7.87 2.52 0.33
N MET A 157 7.28 2.29 1.50
CA MET A 157 6.91 3.38 2.41
C MET A 157 8.11 4.01 3.11
N GLN A 158 9.25 3.30 3.24
CA GLN A 158 10.50 3.93 3.66
C GLN A 158 10.98 4.93 2.61
N TYR A 159 10.90 4.60 1.31
CA TYR A 159 11.23 5.54 0.23
C TYR A 159 10.31 6.76 0.25
N PHE A 160 9.01 6.56 0.38
CA PHE A 160 8.04 7.65 0.42
C PHE A 160 8.18 8.54 1.66
N GLY A 161 8.38 7.94 2.84
CA GLY A 161 8.47 8.67 4.11
C GLY A 161 9.80 9.41 4.28
N TYR A 162 10.91 8.73 4.02
CA TYR A 162 12.24 9.28 4.28
C TYR A 162 12.87 9.97 3.07
N LEU A 163 12.79 9.36 1.89
CA LEU A 163 13.46 9.87 0.70
C LEU A 163 12.58 10.80 -0.13
N ARG A 164 11.26 10.78 0.12
CA ARG A 164 10.26 11.60 -0.58
C ARG A 164 10.30 11.39 -2.10
N ARG A 165 10.58 10.17 -2.54
CA ARG A 165 10.67 9.78 -3.95
C ARG A 165 10.24 8.33 -4.17
N ALA A 166 9.91 7.97 -5.41
CA ALA A 166 9.78 6.56 -5.79
C ALA A 166 11.17 5.88 -5.87
N PRO A 167 11.28 4.55 -5.72
CA PRO A 167 12.57 3.88 -5.63
C PRO A 167 13.47 4.08 -6.87
N ASN A 168 12.88 4.13 -8.06
CA ASN A 168 13.57 4.31 -9.33
C ASN A 168 13.68 5.77 -9.80
N GLU A 169 13.24 6.74 -9.00
CA GLU A 169 13.48 8.14 -9.32
C GLU A 169 14.97 8.49 -9.16
N LEU A 170 15.42 9.53 -9.86
CA LEU A 170 16.79 10.02 -9.75
C LEU A 170 17.15 10.34 -8.28
N PRO A 171 18.38 10.05 -7.84
CA PRO A 171 19.57 9.79 -8.67
C PRO A 171 19.79 8.34 -9.11
N ASP A 172 19.06 7.36 -8.55
CA ASP A 172 19.40 5.94 -8.74
C ASP A 172 18.97 5.42 -10.12
N GLY A 173 17.77 5.79 -10.58
CA GLY A 173 17.25 5.36 -11.88
C GLY A 173 16.97 3.84 -11.99
N ASN A 174 17.05 3.09 -10.88
CA ASN A 174 16.91 1.64 -10.83
C ASN A 174 16.23 1.17 -9.52
N PHE A 175 16.13 -0.14 -9.30
CA PHE A 175 15.51 -0.73 -8.10
C PHE A 175 16.52 -1.45 -7.18
N ASP A 176 17.83 -1.23 -7.34
CA ASP A 176 18.85 -2.00 -6.63
C ASP A 176 18.74 -1.79 -5.12
N GLY A 177 18.59 -0.54 -4.68
CA GLY A 177 18.37 -0.21 -3.27
C GLY A 177 17.08 -0.83 -2.74
N PHE A 178 16.00 -0.80 -3.52
CA PHE A 178 14.73 -1.40 -3.12
C PHE A 178 14.87 -2.90 -2.91
N ASN A 179 15.43 -3.58 -3.91
CA ASN A 179 15.63 -5.02 -3.89
C ASN A 179 16.57 -5.46 -2.77
N PHE A 180 17.66 -4.71 -2.54
CA PHE A 180 18.56 -4.94 -1.42
C PHE A 180 17.81 -4.94 -0.08
N TRP A 181 16.98 -3.92 0.17
CA TRP A 181 16.24 -3.81 1.42
C TRP A 181 15.15 -4.87 1.56
N LEU A 182 14.43 -5.16 0.48
CA LEU A 182 13.42 -6.22 0.48
C LEU A 182 14.06 -7.59 0.77
N THR A 183 15.19 -7.90 0.12
CA THR A 183 15.94 -9.13 0.39
C THR A 183 16.41 -9.19 1.84
N LYS A 184 16.98 -8.12 2.37
CA LYS A 184 17.43 -8.08 3.77
C LYS A 184 16.26 -8.25 4.74
N LEU A 185 15.14 -7.57 4.51
CA LEU A 185 13.94 -7.69 5.34
C LEU A 185 13.39 -9.13 5.34
N ASN A 186 13.34 -9.77 4.17
CA ASN A 186 12.93 -11.16 4.03
C ASN A 186 13.88 -12.13 4.75
N GLN A 187 15.20 -11.90 4.70
CA GLN A 187 16.20 -12.70 5.44
C GLN A 187 15.98 -12.67 6.96
N PHE A 188 15.43 -11.57 7.47
CA PHE A 188 15.09 -11.42 8.89
C PHE A 188 13.61 -11.65 9.19
N ASN A 189 12.87 -12.34 8.30
CA ASN A 189 11.45 -12.66 8.46
C ASN A 189 10.58 -11.42 8.78
N GLY A 190 10.79 -10.32 8.06
CA GLY A 190 10.04 -9.08 8.28
C GLY A 190 10.52 -8.27 9.50
N ASN A 191 11.52 -8.74 10.24
CA ASN A 191 12.06 -8.01 11.38
C ASN A 191 12.94 -6.83 10.92
N PHE A 192 12.31 -5.67 10.77
CA PHE A 192 12.95 -4.42 10.32
C PHE A 192 14.06 -3.91 11.27
N ILE A 193 14.03 -4.29 12.55
CA ILE A 193 15.07 -3.95 13.54
C ILE A 193 16.33 -4.73 13.20
N ASN A 194 16.20 -6.06 13.07
CA ASN A 194 17.32 -6.94 12.72
C ASN A 194 17.83 -6.66 11.30
N ALA A 195 16.95 -6.26 10.38
CA ALA A 195 17.32 -5.80 9.05
C ALA A 195 18.05 -4.43 9.05
N GLU A 196 18.10 -3.72 10.19
CA GLU A 196 18.66 -2.36 10.33
C GLU A 196 18.14 -1.37 9.28
N MET A 197 16.94 -1.62 8.78
CA MET A 197 16.43 -0.95 7.58
C MET A 197 16.10 0.51 7.87
N VAL A 198 15.35 0.78 8.93
CA VAL A 198 14.96 2.16 9.27
C VAL A 198 16.19 3.00 9.65
N LYS A 199 17.17 2.38 10.31
CA LYS A 199 18.45 3.01 10.71
C LYS A 199 19.18 3.59 9.50
N THR A 200 19.27 2.82 8.43
CA THR A 200 20.05 3.14 7.24
C THR A 200 19.35 4.13 6.33
N PHE A 201 18.02 4.20 6.29
CA PHE A 201 17.31 5.32 5.65
C PHE A 201 17.57 6.65 6.37
N ILE A 202 17.54 6.68 7.71
CA ILE A 202 17.84 7.88 8.53
C ILE A 202 19.32 8.29 8.42
N VAL A 203 20.22 7.31 8.34
CA VAL A 203 21.68 7.50 8.30
C VAL A 203 22.21 7.70 6.87
N SER A 204 21.40 7.37 5.84
CA SER A 204 21.77 7.53 4.44
C SER A 204 22.30 8.94 4.18
N GLY A 205 23.39 9.02 3.40
CA GLY A 205 23.95 10.30 2.98
C GLY A 205 22.88 11.19 2.35
N GLU A 206 21.91 10.61 1.64
CA GLU A 206 20.77 11.30 1.05
C GLU A 206 19.84 11.94 2.09
N TYR A 207 19.40 11.22 3.12
CA TYR A 207 18.54 11.81 4.17
C TYR A 207 19.27 12.91 4.94
N ARG A 208 20.54 12.69 5.33
CA ARG A 208 21.34 13.70 6.04
C ARG A 208 21.61 14.93 5.17
N HIS A 209 21.91 14.74 3.89
CA HIS A 209 22.17 15.85 2.96
C HIS A 209 20.91 16.65 2.65
N ARG A 210 19.73 16.01 2.59
CA ARG A 210 18.46 16.67 2.27
C ARG A 210 17.73 17.25 3.49
N PHE A 211 17.84 16.63 4.66
CA PHE A 211 16.98 16.95 5.82
C PHE A 211 17.69 16.96 7.18
N GLY A 212 19.01 16.78 7.24
CA GLY A 212 19.78 16.61 8.48
C GLY A 212 20.30 17.89 9.14
N GLN A 213 19.48 18.94 9.25
CA GLN A 213 19.80 20.08 10.14
C GLN A 213 19.33 19.82 11.57
#